data_AF-A0A7S0MZM0-F1
#
_entry.id   AF-A0A7S0MZM0-F1
#
_cell.length_a   1.000
_cell.length_b   1.000
_cell.length_c   1.000
_cell.angle_alpha   90.00
_cell.angle_beta   90.00
_cell.angle_gamma   90.00
#
_symmetry.space_group_name_H-M   'P 1'
#
loop_
_entity.id
_entity.type
_entity.pdbx_description
1 polymer ?
#
loop_
_entity_poly.entity_id
_entity_poly.type
_entity_poly.pdbx_seq_one_letter_code
_entity_poly.pdbx_strand_id
1 'polypeptide(L)'
;GFVVGERRQEFLTACNTTEFLLLCDRGSMPLLRKKPHQLVEDLPEGLRANEEVFVIRFTSEVFRDYDEYLQRMLLYRQQIWTCKYTGKTGCTYEEALASEDQALEKMKEFPPYYVEPVIQMVHHSQLRHDELATKILNKFKDSYVAGEEISALRDGVMAQCRVVSAPTTEDPEALVYGYTVEWADGAGEATVKQADIQRRKPSIPRQLLKSWMLLTAEHKSLGKDFSVWVANEEYVEQFGLAEDLPPEVLAAKERAEEEARLLREEKRREKRKERESEGG
;
A
#
# COMPACT_ATOMS: atom_id res chain seq x y z
N GLY A 1 39.59 -17.56 -30.08
CA GLY A 1 39.51 -16.20 -30.65
C GLY A 1 38.05 -15.79 -30.67
N PHE A 2 37.76 -14.56 -30.23
CA PHE A 2 36.49 -13.81 -30.22
C PHE A 2 35.65 -13.98 -31.53
N VAL A 3 34.33 -13.77 -31.60
CA VAL A 3 33.49 -12.63 -31.17
C VAL A 3 32.01 -13.03 -31.03
N VAL A 4 31.34 -12.33 -30.11
CA VAL A 4 29.93 -12.32 -29.66
C VAL A 4 28.90 -11.96 -30.73
N GLY A 5 27.70 -12.51 -30.58
CA GLY A 5 26.45 -12.04 -31.22
C GLY A 5 25.29 -12.95 -30.82
N GLU A 6 24.84 -12.85 -29.56
CA GLU A 6 23.79 -13.67 -28.94
C GLU A 6 22.48 -13.65 -29.75
N ARG A 7 22.35 -14.65 -30.64
CA ARG A 7 21.08 -15.16 -31.15
C ARG A 7 20.68 -16.34 -30.26
N ARG A 8 19.82 -16.09 -29.28
CA ARG A 8 19.01 -17.14 -28.66
C ARG A 8 17.54 -16.78 -28.85
N GLN A 9 17.01 -17.20 -30.00
CA GLN A 9 15.58 -17.46 -30.15
C GLN A 9 15.31 -18.73 -29.33
N GLU A 10 14.75 -18.57 -28.14
CA GLU A 10 14.31 -19.70 -27.32
C GLU A 10 12.87 -20.02 -27.71
N PHE A 11 12.71 -20.95 -28.65
CA PHE A 11 11.46 -21.66 -28.87
C PHE A 11 11.28 -22.64 -27.71
N LEU A 12 10.25 -22.45 -26.88
CA LEU A 12 9.86 -23.39 -25.84
C LEU A 12 8.63 -24.17 -26.31
N THR A 13 8.78 -25.48 -26.46
CA THR A 13 7.67 -26.41 -26.74
C THR A 13 6.78 -26.52 -25.51
N ALA A 14 5.47 -26.33 -25.70
CA ALA A 14 4.46 -26.41 -24.66
C ALA A 14 4.39 -27.82 -24.04
N CYS A 15 5.09 -28.03 -22.93
CA CYS A 15 4.88 -29.18 -22.06
C CYS A 15 4.94 -28.76 -20.59
N ASN A 16 3.92 -29.17 -19.85
CA ASN A 16 3.65 -28.99 -18.41
C ASN A 16 2.99 -27.66 -17.98
N THR A 17 1.69 -27.60 -18.24
CA THR A 17 0.74 -26.50 -18.02
C THR A 17 0.21 -26.34 -16.58
N THR A 18 0.81 -26.99 -15.57
CA THR A 18 0.31 -26.88 -14.18
C THR A 18 1.26 -26.11 -13.24
N GLU A 19 2.55 -26.03 -13.58
CA GLU A 19 3.53 -25.28 -12.78
C GLU A 19 3.68 -23.82 -13.24
N PHE A 20 3.23 -23.52 -14.48
CA PHE A 20 3.33 -22.19 -15.09
C PHE A 20 2.19 -21.24 -14.70
N LEU A 21 1.02 -21.78 -14.33
CA LEU A 21 -0.16 -21.00 -13.95
C LEU A 21 -0.12 -20.49 -12.49
N LEU A 22 0.75 -21.05 -11.63
CA LEU A 22 0.87 -20.64 -10.22
C LEU A 22 1.70 -19.36 -10.02
N LEU A 23 2.33 -18.84 -11.07
CA LEU A 23 3.03 -17.55 -11.02
C LEU A 23 2.11 -16.35 -11.30
N CYS A 24 0.93 -16.58 -11.88
CA CYS A 24 -0.01 -15.52 -12.29
C CYS A 24 -1.07 -15.14 -11.23
N ASP A 25 -1.17 -15.88 -10.11
CA ASP A 25 -2.14 -15.60 -9.04
C ASP A 25 -1.61 -14.59 -7.99
N ARG A 26 -0.52 -13.88 -8.30
CA ARG A 26 -0.06 -12.74 -7.49
C ARG A 26 -0.81 -11.50 -7.95
N GLY A 27 -1.93 -11.18 -7.29
CA GLY A 27 -2.91 -10.12 -7.59
C GLY A 27 -2.42 -8.66 -7.62
N SER A 28 -1.23 -8.39 -8.14
CA SER A 28 -0.79 -7.03 -8.48
C SER A 28 -0.10 -7.02 -9.83
N MET A 29 -0.64 -6.20 -10.72
CA MET A 29 0.01 -5.83 -11.97
C MET A 29 0.55 -4.41 -11.87
N PRO A 30 1.79 -4.16 -12.35
CA PRO A 30 2.31 -2.83 -12.53
C PRO A 30 1.31 -1.90 -13.23
N LEU A 31 1.22 -0.65 -12.75
CA LEU A 31 0.28 0.32 -13.27
C LEU A 31 0.86 1.02 -14.50
N LEU A 32 0.15 0.95 -15.62
CA LEU A 32 0.46 1.72 -16.83
C LEU A 32 -0.01 3.16 -16.65
N ARG A 33 0.93 4.11 -16.52
CA ARG A 33 0.59 5.53 -16.29
C ARG A 33 -0.38 5.71 -15.10
N LYS A 34 -0.16 4.97 -14.02
CA LYS A 34 -0.97 4.94 -12.78
C LYS A 34 -2.38 4.38 -12.95
N LYS A 35 -2.63 3.61 -14.02
CA LYS A 35 -3.89 2.88 -14.22
C LYS A 35 -3.61 1.38 -14.31
N PRO A 36 -4.55 0.53 -13.85
CA PRO A 36 -4.45 -0.90 -14.07
C PRO A 36 -4.26 -1.20 -15.56
N HIS A 37 -3.37 -2.12 -15.87
CA HIS A 37 -3.14 -2.64 -17.22
C HIS A 37 -3.61 -4.09 -17.26
N GLN A 38 -4.45 -4.41 -18.24
CA GLN A 38 -4.94 -5.76 -18.43
C GLN A 38 -3.97 -6.54 -19.32
N LEU A 39 -3.55 -7.72 -18.86
CA LEU A 39 -2.77 -8.67 -19.66
C LEU A 39 -3.68 -9.41 -20.64
N VAL A 40 -3.09 -9.93 -21.70
CA VAL A 40 -3.76 -10.88 -22.59
C VAL A 40 -3.69 -12.26 -21.95
N GLU A 41 -4.74 -12.63 -21.22
CA GLU A 41 -4.82 -13.89 -20.46
C GLU A 41 -5.24 -15.08 -21.34
N ASP A 42 -5.95 -14.82 -22.44
CA ASP A 42 -6.45 -15.87 -23.33
C ASP A 42 -5.35 -16.40 -24.25
N LEU A 43 -5.17 -17.72 -24.24
CA LEU A 43 -4.39 -18.41 -25.26
C LEU A 43 -5.05 -18.19 -26.63
N PRO A 44 -4.26 -17.95 -27.70
CA PRO A 44 -4.80 -17.81 -29.05
C PRO A 44 -5.67 -19.01 -29.46
N GLU A 45 -6.90 -18.76 -29.91
CA GLU A 45 -7.91 -19.80 -30.20
C GLU A 45 -7.38 -20.90 -31.14
N GLY A 46 -7.56 -22.16 -30.73
CA GLY A 46 -7.19 -23.33 -31.53
C GLY A 46 -5.70 -23.63 -31.60
N LEU A 47 -4.92 -23.25 -30.57
CA LEU A 47 -3.48 -23.52 -30.49
C LEU A 47 -3.20 -25.02 -30.58
N ARG A 48 -2.31 -25.44 -31.48
CA ARG A 48 -1.91 -26.86 -31.58
C ARG A 48 -0.79 -27.16 -30.58
N ALA A 49 -0.74 -28.39 -30.07
CA ALA A 49 0.22 -28.80 -29.03
C ALA A 49 1.72 -28.60 -29.36
N ASN A 50 2.08 -28.51 -30.65
CA ASN A 50 3.45 -28.29 -31.14
C ASN A 50 3.58 -27.02 -32.00
N GLU A 51 2.67 -26.07 -31.85
CA GLU A 51 2.72 -24.79 -32.57
C GLU A 51 3.81 -23.89 -31.97
N GLU A 52 4.66 -23.33 -32.83
CA GLU A 52 5.64 -22.33 -32.42
C GLU A 52 4.95 -20.98 -32.17
N VAL A 53 5.16 -20.42 -30.99
CA VAL A 53 4.55 -19.16 -30.53
C VAL A 53 5.59 -18.26 -29.87
N PHE A 54 5.30 -16.97 -29.81
CA PHE A 54 6.10 -15.99 -29.08
C PHE A 54 5.53 -15.78 -27.69
N VAL A 55 6.37 -15.83 -26.65
CA VAL A 55 5.94 -15.73 -25.25
C VAL A 55 6.70 -14.62 -24.55
N ILE A 56 5.99 -13.79 -23.79
CA ILE A 56 6.60 -12.80 -22.90
C ILE A 56 6.87 -13.47 -21.55
N ARG A 57 8.14 -13.71 -21.24
CA ARG A 57 8.58 -14.53 -20.09
C ARG A 57 8.02 -14.10 -18.72
N PHE A 58 7.73 -12.82 -18.53
CA PHE A 58 7.36 -12.24 -17.22
C PHE A 58 5.88 -11.91 -17.09
N THR A 59 5.11 -11.91 -18.18
CA THR A 59 3.64 -11.83 -18.15
C THR A 59 2.97 -13.13 -18.59
N SER A 60 3.75 -14.08 -19.12
CA SER A 60 3.29 -15.33 -19.72
C SER A 60 2.33 -15.16 -20.91
N GLU A 61 2.22 -13.95 -21.46
CA GLU A 61 1.35 -13.69 -22.61
C GLU A 61 1.90 -14.38 -23.87
N VAL A 62 1.00 -15.00 -24.62
CA VAL A 62 1.32 -15.82 -25.80
C VAL A 62 0.78 -15.15 -27.05
N PHE A 63 1.62 -15.01 -28.08
CA PHE A 63 1.30 -14.39 -29.36
C PHE A 63 1.68 -15.32 -30.51
N ARG A 64 0.82 -15.41 -31.53
CA ARG A 64 1.17 -16.06 -32.81
C ARG A 64 1.86 -15.10 -33.77
N ASP A 65 1.41 -13.86 -33.79
CA ASP A 65 1.96 -12.82 -34.64
C ASP A 65 3.20 -12.17 -34.00
N TYR A 66 4.26 -12.03 -34.80
CA TYR A 66 5.52 -11.46 -34.32
C TYR A 66 5.42 -9.95 -34.08
N ASP A 67 4.65 -9.23 -34.90
CA ASP A 67 4.52 -7.78 -34.78
C ASP A 67 3.70 -7.42 -33.52
N GLU A 68 2.65 -8.17 -33.20
CA GLU A 68 1.90 -8.04 -31.95
C GLU A 68 2.78 -8.29 -30.72
N TYR A 69 3.55 -9.39 -30.73
CA TYR A 69 4.54 -9.68 -29.68
C TYR A 69 5.54 -8.54 -29.51
N LEU A 70 6.11 -8.04 -30.63
CA LEU A 70 7.11 -6.98 -30.59
C LEU A 70 6.52 -5.67 -30.05
N GLN A 71 5.32 -5.30 -30.46
CA GLN A 71 4.62 -4.12 -29.94
C GLN A 71 4.38 -4.22 -28.43
N ARG A 72 3.96 -5.41 -27.96
CA ARG A 72 3.75 -5.65 -26.53
C ARG A 72 5.05 -5.58 -25.73
N MET A 73 6.11 -6.22 -26.23
CA MET A 73 7.44 -6.15 -25.62
C MET A 73 8.00 -4.73 -25.57
N LEU A 74 7.79 -3.93 -26.63
CA LEU A 74 8.20 -2.53 -26.66
C LEU A 74 7.44 -1.70 -25.62
N LEU A 75 6.15 -1.96 -25.40
CA LEU A 75 5.37 -1.31 -24.34
C LEU A 75 5.95 -1.61 -22.95
N TYR A 76 6.29 -2.87 -22.66
CA TYR A 76 6.86 -3.26 -21.36
C TYR A 76 8.24 -2.68 -21.08
N ARG A 77 9.01 -2.40 -22.13
CA ARG A 77 10.33 -1.74 -22.03
C ARG A 77 10.26 -0.21 -21.85
N GLN A 78 9.09 0.41 -22.00
CA GLN A 78 8.95 1.85 -21.76
C GLN A 78 8.99 2.15 -20.26
N GLN A 79 9.63 3.25 -19.86
CA GLN A 79 9.67 3.73 -18.48
C GLN A 79 8.41 4.51 -18.07
N ILE A 80 7.25 3.90 -18.28
CA ILE A 80 5.93 4.49 -18.02
C ILE A 80 5.12 3.71 -16.98
N TRP A 81 5.73 2.67 -16.41
CA TRP A 81 5.13 1.83 -15.40
C TRP A 81 5.35 2.40 -14.01
N THR A 82 4.41 2.09 -13.13
CA THR A 82 4.45 2.46 -11.71
C THR A 82 4.21 1.21 -10.90
N CYS A 83 5.10 0.93 -9.95
CA CYS A 83 4.90 -0.14 -8.97
C CYS A 83 3.65 0.15 -8.14
N LYS A 84 2.70 -0.79 -8.08
CA LYS A 84 1.43 -0.65 -7.34
C LYS A 84 1.69 -0.42 -5.84
N TYR A 85 2.62 -1.18 -5.26
CA TYR A 85 2.84 -1.21 -3.81
C TYR A 85 3.77 -0.12 -3.28
N THR A 86 4.78 0.29 -4.04
CA THR A 86 5.71 1.36 -3.61
C THR A 86 5.33 2.72 -4.17
N GLY A 87 4.48 2.78 -5.19
CA GLY A 87 4.18 4.00 -5.95
C GLY A 87 5.37 4.52 -6.77
N LYS A 88 6.47 3.77 -6.88
CA LYS A 88 7.65 4.15 -7.66
C LYS A 88 7.27 4.27 -9.14
N THR A 89 7.31 5.48 -9.67
CA THR A 89 7.01 5.79 -11.08
C THR A 89 8.25 5.73 -11.97
N GLY A 90 8.06 5.63 -13.28
CA GLY A 90 9.15 5.70 -14.25
C GLY A 90 9.95 4.41 -14.37
N CYS A 91 9.32 3.29 -14.03
CA CYS A 91 9.91 1.96 -14.18
C CYS A 91 9.51 1.34 -15.52
N THR A 92 10.30 0.39 -16.00
CA THR A 92 9.82 -0.63 -16.94
C THR A 92 8.88 -1.61 -16.23
N TYR A 93 8.19 -2.47 -16.98
CA TYR A 93 7.28 -3.46 -16.39
C TYR A 93 8.03 -4.43 -15.46
N GLU A 94 9.14 -5.01 -15.91
CA GLU A 94 9.95 -5.94 -15.08
C GLU A 94 10.50 -5.26 -13.82
N GLU A 95 10.97 -4.00 -13.92
CA GLU A 95 11.46 -3.27 -12.75
C GLU A 95 10.34 -2.98 -11.74
N ALA A 96 9.13 -2.67 -12.23
CA ALA A 96 7.97 -2.47 -11.38
C ALA A 96 7.58 -3.78 -10.69
N LEU A 97 7.56 -4.91 -11.43
CA LEU A 97 7.27 -6.23 -10.90
C LEU A 97 8.29 -6.65 -9.82
N ALA A 98 9.59 -6.49 -10.10
CA ALA A 98 10.63 -6.77 -9.11
C ALA A 98 10.51 -5.86 -7.86
N SER A 99 10.08 -4.61 -8.03
CA SER A 99 9.80 -3.71 -6.92
C SER A 99 8.56 -4.12 -6.13
N GLU A 100 7.57 -4.76 -6.75
CA GLU A 100 6.37 -5.28 -6.07
C GLU A 100 6.73 -6.49 -5.22
N ASP A 101 7.48 -7.45 -5.77
CA ASP A 101 7.98 -8.61 -5.02
C ASP A 101 8.81 -8.17 -3.80
N GLN A 102 9.71 -7.20 -3.96
CA GLN A 102 10.48 -6.65 -2.84
C GLN A 102 9.60 -5.96 -1.80
N ALA A 103 8.50 -5.33 -2.21
CA ALA A 103 7.58 -4.69 -1.27
C ALA A 103 6.80 -5.74 -0.46
N LEU A 104 6.39 -6.83 -1.11
CA LEU A 104 5.74 -7.97 -0.46
C LEU A 104 6.67 -8.64 0.57
N GLU A 105 7.94 -8.85 0.23
CA GLU A 105 8.90 -9.40 1.20
C GLU A 105 9.10 -8.47 2.41
N LYS A 106 9.19 -7.16 2.17
CA LYS A 106 9.28 -6.17 3.26
C LYS A 106 8.01 -6.10 4.11
N MET A 107 6.85 -6.47 3.57
CA MET A 107 5.60 -6.52 4.35
C MET A 107 5.74 -7.46 5.56
N LYS A 108 6.49 -8.55 5.42
CA LYS A 108 6.76 -9.51 6.50
C LYS A 108 7.54 -8.90 7.66
N GLU A 109 8.26 -7.81 7.42
CA GLU A 109 8.97 -7.05 8.46
C GLU A 109 8.05 -6.08 9.22
N PHE A 110 6.82 -5.86 8.75
CA PHE A 110 5.87 -4.97 9.43
C PHE A 110 5.46 -5.58 10.77
N PRO A 111 5.64 -4.88 11.91
CA PRO A 111 5.40 -5.49 13.20
C PRO A 111 3.90 -5.82 13.39
N PRO A 112 3.55 -7.06 13.79
CA PRO A 112 2.16 -7.53 13.83
C PRO A 112 1.31 -6.75 14.83
N TYR A 113 1.91 -6.29 15.93
CA TYR A 113 1.22 -5.47 16.93
C TYR A 113 0.79 -4.08 16.42
N TYR A 114 1.38 -3.57 15.32
CA TYR A 114 0.92 -2.32 14.71
C TYR A 114 -0.18 -2.51 13.68
N VAL A 115 -0.44 -3.74 13.21
CA VAL A 115 -1.39 -3.99 12.11
C VAL A 115 -2.77 -3.46 12.44
N GLU A 116 -3.35 -3.88 13.57
CA GLU A 116 -4.68 -3.47 14.00
C GLU A 116 -4.80 -1.95 14.21
N PRO A 117 -3.98 -1.30 15.05
CA PRO A 117 -4.17 0.12 15.33
C PRO A 117 -3.80 1.01 14.14
N VAL A 118 -2.97 0.54 13.20
CA VAL A 118 -2.68 1.25 11.96
C VAL A 118 -3.85 1.10 10.99
N ILE A 119 -4.38 -0.11 10.76
CA ILE A 119 -5.48 -0.29 9.80
C ILE A 119 -6.73 0.46 10.23
N GLN A 120 -7.03 0.51 11.54
CA GLN A 120 -8.13 1.31 12.08
C GLN A 120 -7.99 2.82 11.80
N MET A 121 -6.75 3.34 11.71
CA MET A 121 -6.51 4.73 11.34
C MET A 121 -6.50 4.98 9.84
N VAL A 122 -6.12 3.97 9.06
CA VAL A 122 -6.10 4.04 7.60
C VAL A 122 -7.52 3.99 7.08
N HIS A 123 -8.29 3.01 7.54
CA HIS A 123 -9.66 2.80 7.11
C HIS A 123 -10.52 4.06 7.33
N HIS A 124 -11.25 4.45 6.30
CA HIS A 124 -12.09 5.65 6.24
C HIS A 124 -11.37 7.00 6.39
N SER A 125 -10.03 7.01 6.34
CA SER A 125 -9.26 8.24 6.30
C SER A 125 -9.42 8.98 4.97
N GLN A 126 -9.56 10.29 5.03
CA GLN A 126 -9.64 11.19 3.86
C GLN A 126 -8.29 11.85 3.53
N LEU A 127 -7.26 11.57 4.33
CA LEU A 127 -5.95 12.19 4.20
C LEU A 127 -5.17 11.65 3.00
N ARG A 128 -4.33 12.49 2.41
CA ARG A 128 -3.39 12.03 1.38
C ARG A 128 -2.40 11.06 1.98
N HIS A 129 -1.84 10.17 1.14
CA HIS A 129 -0.90 9.11 1.57
C HIS A 129 0.21 9.61 2.49
N ASP A 130 0.86 10.72 2.14
CA ASP A 130 1.94 11.30 2.95
C ASP A 130 1.47 11.95 4.25
N GLU A 131 0.31 12.59 4.24
CA GLU A 131 -0.28 13.23 5.42
C GLU A 131 -0.73 12.16 6.43
N LEU A 132 -1.38 11.12 5.93
CA LEU A 132 -1.83 9.98 6.72
C LEU A 132 -0.64 9.23 7.35
N ALA A 133 0.42 8.96 6.58
CA ALA A 133 1.64 8.37 7.11
C ALA A 133 2.26 9.23 8.22
N THR A 134 2.29 10.56 8.07
CA THR A 134 2.77 11.47 9.12
C THR A 134 1.88 11.41 10.36
N LYS A 135 0.55 11.43 10.20
CA LYS A 135 -0.41 11.33 11.31
C LYS A 135 -0.22 10.04 12.11
N ILE A 136 -0.09 8.91 11.42
CA ILE A 136 0.13 7.60 12.02
C ILE A 136 1.46 7.57 12.78
N LEU A 137 2.57 7.99 12.15
CA LEU A 137 3.88 8.03 12.79
C LEU A 137 3.90 8.95 14.02
N ASN A 138 3.22 10.09 13.97
CA ASN A 138 3.13 10.99 15.11
C ASN A 138 2.34 10.37 16.27
N LYS A 139 1.25 9.63 15.99
CA LYS A 139 0.51 8.91 17.04
C LYS A 139 1.40 7.91 17.76
N PHE A 140 2.16 7.10 17.01
CA PHE A 140 3.03 6.06 17.59
C PHE A 140 4.37 6.57 18.09
N LYS A 141 4.74 7.84 17.83
CA LYS A 141 5.97 8.43 18.35
C LYS A 141 5.97 8.44 19.89
N ASP A 142 4.84 8.80 20.48
CA ASP A 142 4.70 9.02 21.91
C ASP A 142 3.67 8.07 22.56
N SER A 143 3.32 6.97 21.90
CA SER A 143 2.45 5.92 22.47
C SER A 143 3.03 4.54 22.17
N TYR A 144 2.81 3.60 23.10
CA TYR A 144 3.25 2.21 22.95
C TYR A 144 2.03 1.29 22.77
N VAL A 145 2.22 0.20 22.03
CA VAL A 145 1.14 -0.75 21.71
C VAL A 145 1.38 -2.08 22.39
N ALA A 146 0.31 -2.78 22.77
CA ALA A 146 0.39 -4.14 23.29
C ALA A 146 1.17 -5.07 22.35
N GLY A 147 2.06 -5.89 22.90
CA GLY A 147 3.00 -6.73 22.16
C GLY A 147 4.32 -6.05 21.78
N GLU A 148 4.43 -4.72 21.91
CA GLU A 148 5.67 -4.00 21.58
C GLU A 148 6.79 -4.30 22.60
N GLU A 149 7.98 -4.64 22.09
CA GLU A 149 9.16 -4.88 22.92
C GLU A 149 9.92 -3.58 23.17
N ILE A 150 10.06 -3.23 24.45
CA ILE A 150 10.63 -1.97 24.93
C ILE A 150 11.67 -2.25 26.02
N SER A 151 12.37 -1.20 26.45
CA SER A 151 13.20 -1.26 27.65
C SER A 151 12.65 -0.24 28.64
N ALA A 152 12.40 -0.66 29.88
CA ALA A 152 11.87 0.19 30.92
C ALA A 152 12.79 0.20 32.13
N LEU A 153 12.82 1.31 32.87
CA LEU A 153 13.62 1.46 34.08
C LEU A 153 13.03 0.62 35.21
N ARG A 154 13.84 -0.29 35.77
CA ARG A 154 13.52 -1.09 36.96
C ARG A 154 14.67 -1.00 37.95
N ASP A 155 14.40 -0.53 39.16
CA ASP A 155 15.41 -0.37 40.22
C ASP A 155 16.68 0.40 39.77
N GLY A 156 16.50 1.40 38.90
CA GLY A 156 17.60 2.19 38.35
C GLY A 156 18.36 1.54 37.18
N VAL A 157 17.96 0.35 36.72
CA VAL A 157 18.56 -0.37 35.59
C VAL A 157 17.53 -0.55 34.47
N MET A 158 17.93 -0.30 33.23
CA MET A 158 17.06 -0.56 32.07
C MET A 158 16.94 -2.06 31.82
N ALA A 159 15.73 -2.60 31.95
CA ALA A 159 15.42 -3.99 31.69
C ALA A 159 14.48 -4.14 30.48
N GLN A 160 14.59 -5.27 29.77
CA GLN A 160 13.72 -5.57 28.62
C GLN A 160 12.35 -6.03 29.10
N CYS A 161 11.31 -5.51 28.47
CA CYS A 161 9.94 -5.90 28.74
C CYS A 161 9.07 -5.78 27.49
N ARG A 162 7.89 -6.40 27.55
CA ARG A 162 6.87 -6.33 26.51
C ARG A 162 5.65 -5.59 27.06
N VAL A 163 5.08 -4.68 26.28
CA VAL A 163 3.84 -4.00 26.67
C VAL A 163 2.68 -5.01 26.63
N VAL A 164 1.94 -5.12 27.72
CA VAL A 164 0.76 -6.01 27.81
C VAL A 164 -0.50 -5.24 27.45
N SER A 165 -0.66 -4.03 27.97
CA SER A 165 -1.85 -3.22 27.73
C SER A 165 -1.56 -1.72 27.63
N ALA A 166 -2.47 -1.04 26.93
CA ALA A 166 -2.54 0.43 26.84
C ALA A 166 -2.67 1.07 28.24
N PRO A 167 -2.38 2.38 28.38
CA PRO A 167 -2.30 3.00 29.69
C PRO A 167 -3.64 2.94 30.43
N THR A 168 -3.59 2.51 31.70
CA THR A 168 -4.76 2.47 32.57
C THR A 168 -4.97 3.84 33.19
N THR A 169 -6.14 4.45 32.97
CA THR A 169 -6.53 5.72 33.59
C THR A 169 -7.22 5.43 34.92
N GLU A 170 -6.46 5.32 36.01
CA GLU A 170 -7.07 5.16 37.34
C GLU A 170 -7.54 6.49 37.96
N ASP A 171 -7.18 7.66 37.40
CA ASP A 171 -7.62 8.97 37.90
C ASP A 171 -7.70 10.07 36.82
N PRO A 172 -8.81 10.81 36.67
CA PRO A 172 -8.93 11.94 35.73
C PRO A 172 -8.04 13.15 36.08
N GLU A 173 -7.62 13.27 37.35
CA GLU A 173 -6.83 14.41 37.87
C GLU A 173 -5.37 14.05 38.23
N ALA A 174 -5.00 12.77 38.16
CA ALA A 174 -3.62 12.32 38.30
C ALA A 174 -3.11 11.84 36.93
N LEU A 175 -2.26 12.63 36.27
CA LEU A 175 -1.56 12.25 35.04
C LEU A 175 -0.63 11.04 35.29
N VAL A 176 -1.15 9.81 35.22
CA VAL A 176 -0.35 8.58 35.25
C VAL A 176 -0.60 7.79 33.97
N TYR A 177 0.16 8.10 32.92
CA TYR A 177 0.29 7.26 31.73
C TYR A 177 1.22 6.08 32.06
N GLY A 178 0.71 5.13 32.84
CA GLY A 178 1.41 3.90 33.20
C GLY A 178 1.07 2.80 32.21
N TYR A 179 2.07 2.15 31.63
CA TYR A 179 1.89 0.95 30.80
C TYR A 179 2.08 -0.29 31.65
N THR A 180 1.21 -1.29 31.48
CA THR A 180 1.43 -2.61 32.03
C THR A 180 2.44 -3.32 31.13
N VAL A 181 3.54 -3.79 31.71
CA VAL A 181 4.61 -4.48 31.00
C VAL A 181 4.92 -5.82 31.64
N GLU A 182 5.28 -6.81 30.84
CA GLU A 182 5.78 -8.10 31.26
C GLU A 182 7.30 -8.13 31.08
N TRP A 183 8.05 -8.41 32.16
CA TRP A 183 9.52 -8.43 32.11
C TRP A 183 10.06 -9.69 31.43
N ALA A 184 11.05 -9.53 30.55
CA ALA A 184 11.64 -10.64 29.80
C ALA A 184 12.44 -11.64 30.67
N ASP A 185 12.81 -11.25 31.90
CA ASP A 185 13.54 -12.10 32.85
C ASP A 185 12.63 -12.92 33.77
N GLY A 186 11.30 -12.89 33.54
CA GLY A 186 10.34 -13.65 34.32
C GLY A 186 9.97 -13.01 35.66
N ALA A 187 10.31 -11.74 35.89
CA ALA A 187 9.92 -11.00 37.10
C ALA A 187 8.42 -10.67 37.19
N GLY A 188 7.62 -11.11 36.21
CA GLY A 188 6.17 -10.90 36.16
C GLY A 188 5.77 -9.59 35.50
N GLU A 189 4.52 -9.18 35.73
CA GLU A 189 3.97 -7.93 35.23
C GLU A 189 4.20 -6.76 36.20
N ALA A 190 4.42 -5.56 35.67
CA ALA A 190 4.52 -4.34 36.45
C ALA A 190 3.97 -3.14 35.67
N THR A 191 3.56 -2.11 36.41
CA THR A 191 3.17 -0.82 35.82
C THR A 191 4.38 0.11 35.78
N VAL A 192 4.75 0.56 34.58
CA VAL A 192 5.88 1.49 34.35
C VAL A 192 5.37 2.80 33.77
N LYS A 193 5.96 3.93 34.19
CA LYS A 193 5.58 5.25 33.66
C LYS A 193 6.12 5.41 32.25
N GLN A 194 5.39 6.12 31.40
CA GLN A 194 5.84 6.45 30.05
C GLN A 194 7.26 7.06 29.97
N ALA A 195 7.62 7.92 30.93
CA ALA A 195 8.93 8.58 31.00
C ALA A 195 10.10 7.60 31.26
N ASP A 196 9.80 6.44 31.86
CA ASP A 196 10.76 5.40 32.20
C ASP A 196 10.95 4.39 31.05
N ILE A 197 10.17 4.51 29.97
CA ILE A 197 10.21 3.63 28.80
C ILE A 197 11.09 4.25 27.71
N GLN A 198 11.95 3.41 27.13
CA GLN A 198 12.75 3.74 25.96
C GLN A 198 12.59 2.69 24.86
N ARG A 199 12.44 3.16 23.62
CA ARG A 199 12.55 2.32 22.43
C ARG A 199 14.00 2.11 22.04
N ARG A 200 14.35 0.88 21.69
CA ARG A 200 15.67 0.56 21.11
C ARG A 200 15.79 0.95 19.64
N LYS A 201 14.67 1.02 18.91
CA LYS A 201 14.59 1.36 17.48
C LYS A 201 13.40 2.29 17.23
N PRO A 202 13.43 3.13 16.19
CA PRO A 202 12.23 3.84 15.76
C PRO A 202 11.11 2.84 15.46
N SER A 203 9.91 3.15 15.93
CA SER A 203 8.73 2.27 15.94
C SER A 203 8.42 1.67 14.56
N ILE A 204 8.24 2.51 13.53
CA ILE A 204 7.96 2.08 12.15
C ILE A 204 8.73 2.98 11.16
N PRO A 205 9.56 2.44 10.26
CA PRO A 205 10.16 3.23 9.17
C PRO A 205 9.08 3.81 8.25
N ARG A 206 9.18 5.10 7.91
CA ARG A 206 8.15 5.80 7.11
C ARG A 206 7.84 5.12 5.77
N GLN A 207 8.86 4.68 5.03
CA GLN A 207 8.66 4.03 3.74
C GLN A 207 8.03 2.64 3.87
N LEU A 208 8.32 1.94 4.97
CA LEU A 208 7.68 0.66 5.28
C LEU A 208 6.18 0.87 5.54
N LEU A 209 5.82 1.86 6.39
CA LEU A 209 4.43 2.22 6.63
C LEU A 209 3.71 2.60 5.32
N LYS A 210 4.32 3.48 4.51
CA LYS A 210 3.72 3.92 3.23
C LYS A 210 3.44 2.75 2.30
N SER A 211 4.39 1.83 2.16
CA SER A 211 4.22 0.64 1.30
C SER A 211 3.18 -0.31 1.88
N TRP A 212 3.19 -0.50 3.20
CA TRP A 212 2.21 -1.33 3.89
C TRP A 212 0.79 -0.81 3.68
N MET A 213 0.56 0.51 3.80
CA MET A 213 -0.76 1.10 3.53
C MET A 213 -1.26 0.88 2.10
N LEU A 214 -0.37 0.90 1.09
CA LEU A 214 -0.73 0.65 -0.30
C LEU A 214 -0.96 -0.84 -0.60
N LEU A 215 -0.50 -1.72 0.29
CA LEU A 215 -0.70 -3.17 0.21
C LEU A 215 -2.01 -3.60 0.86
N THR A 216 -2.39 -2.96 1.97
CA THR A 216 -3.50 -3.36 2.83
C THR A 216 -4.76 -2.51 2.68
N ALA A 217 -4.68 -1.41 1.92
CA ALA A 217 -5.80 -0.53 1.67
C ALA A 217 -5.75 0.12 0.29
N GLU A 218 -6.94 0.41 -0.25
CA GLU A 218 -7.13 1.12 -1.50
C GLU A 218 -7.63 2.55 -1.24
N HIS A 219 -7.10 3.51 -2.01
CA HIS A 219 -7.56 4.89 -1.98
C HIS A 219 -8.72 5.09 -2.98
N LYS A 220 -9.93 4.77 -2.53
CA LYS A 220 -11.15 4.74 -3.33
C LYS A 220 -11.70 6.15 -3.57
N SER A 221 -11.90 6.49 -4.83
CA SER A 221 -12.59 7.74 -5.22
C SER A 221 -14.11 7.57 -5.04
N LEU A 222 -14.73 8.47 -4.29
CA LEU A 222 -16.18 8.52 -4.05
C LEU A 222 -16.86 9.69 -4.79
N GLY A 223 -16.13 10.35 -5.67
CA GLY A 223 -16.52 11.55 -6.38
C GLY A 223 -15.32 12.18 -7.07
N LYS A 224 -15.54 13.25 -7.83
CA LYS A 224 -14.47 13.87 -8.64
C LYS A 224 -13.28 14.38 -7.79
N ASP A 225 -13.58 14.90 -6.59
CA ASP A 225 -12.62 15.59 -5.74
C ASP A 225 -12.62 15.02 -4.30
N PHE A 226 -13.20 13.83 -4.09
CA PHE A 226 -13.29 13.19 -2.77
C PHE A 226 -12.87 11.72 -2.84
N SER A 227 -11.95 11.34 -1.97
CA SER A 227 -11.39 10.00 -1.90
C SER A 227 -11.18 9.58 -0.47
N VAL A 228 -11.29 8.29 -0.22
CA VAL A 228 -11.16 7.70 1.10
C VAL A 228 -10.33 6.44 1.03
N TRP A 229 -9.55 6.18 2.07
CA TRP A 229 -8.87 4.90 2.23
C TRP A 229 -9.87 3.84 2.70
N VAL A 230 -9.88 2.69 2.04
CA VAL A 230 -10.70 1.53 2.38
C VAL A 230 -9.75 0.34 2.55
N ALA A 231 -9.88 -0.40 3.64
CA ALA A 231 -9.01 -1.54 3.90
C ALA A 231 -9.45 -2.71 3.02
N ASN A 232 -8.53 -3.61 2.68
CA ASN A 232 -8.88 -4.82 1.93
C ASN A 232 -9.82 -5.70 2.76
N GLU A 233 -10.66 -6.49 2.08
CA GLU A 233 -11.69 -7.34 2.70
C GLU A 233 -11.12 -8.23 3.82
N GLU A 234 -9.95 -8.83 3.62
CA GLU A 234 -9.25 -9.64 4.63
C GLU A 234 -9.06 -8.90 5.97
N TYR A 235 -8.68 -7.63 5.92
CA TYR A 235 -8.46 -6.81 7.12
C TYR A 235 -9.77 -6.27 7.70
N VAL A 236 -10.77 -6.03 6.86
CA VAL A 236 -12.12 -5.63 7.30
C VAL A 236 -12.74 -6.74 8.13
N GLU A 237 -12.69 -7.98 7.63
CA GLU A 237 -13.18 -9.16 8.34
C GLU A 237 -12.36 -9.45 9.60
N GLN A 238 -11.02 -9.48 9.48
CA GLN A 238 -10.13 -9.83 10.60
C GLN A 238 -10.27 -8.89 11.80
N PHE A 239 -10.41 -7.58 11.56
CA PHE A 239 -10.46 -6.56 12.61
C PHE A 239 -11.85 -5.97 12.84
N GLY A 240 -12.89 -6.52 12.20
CA GLY A 240 -14.27 -6.06 12.35
C GLY A 240 -14.45 -4.59 12.00
N LEU A 241 -13.81 -4.14 10.91
CA LEU A 241 -13.94 -2.75 10.46
C LEU A 241 -15.32 -2.52 9.86
N ALA A 242 -15.86 -1.31 10.05
CA ALA A 242 -17.18 -0.96 9.50
C ALA A 242 -17.11 -0.90 7.96
N GLU A 243 -17.96 -1.64 7.26
CA GLU A 243 -18.03 -1.56 5.79
C GLU A 243 -18.64 -0.24 5.31
N ASP A 244 -19.58 0.30 6.09
CA ASP A 244 -20.28 1.55 5.77
C ASP A 244 -19.43 2.76 6.13
N LEU A 245 -19.49 3.78 5.26
CA LEU A 245 -18.83 5.06 5.51
C LEU A 245 -19.42 5.74 6.76
N PRO A 246 -18.58 6.19 7.70
CA PRO A 246 -19.04 6.88 8.89
C PRO A 246 -19.85 8.13 8.53
N PRO A 247 -20.86 8.52 9.34
CA PRO A 247 -21.68 9.70 9.09
C PRO A 247 -20.85 10.98 8.90
N GLU A 248 -19.75 11.12 9.64
CA GLU A 248 -18.82 12.25 9.50
C GLU A 248 -18.15 12.29 8.12
N VAL A 249 -17.80 11.13 7.57
CA VAL A 249 -17.17 11.01 6.25
C VAL A 249 -18.18 11.28 5.14
N LEU A 250 -19.41 10.80 5.30
CA LEU A 250 -20.52 11.13 4.39
C LEU A 250 -20.82 12.63 4.38
N ALA A 251 -20.92 13.26 5.56
CA ALA A 251 -21.12 14.70 5.66
C ALA A 251 -19.94 15.49 5.06
N ALA A 252 -18.70 15.02 5.23
CA ALA A 252 -17.53 15.63 4.60
C ALA A 252 -17.58 15.53 3.07
N LYS A 253 -18.05 14.39 2.53
CA LYS A 253 -18.28 14.21 1.09
C LYS A 253 -19.30 15.21 0.57
N GLU A 254 -20.46 15.32 1.21
CA GLU A 254 -21.52 16.25 0.81
C GLU A 254 -21.05 17.71 0.80
N ARG A 255 -20.32 18.13 1.85
CA ARG A 255 -19.70 19.46 1.91
C ARG A 255 -18.71 19.70 0.76
N ALA A 256 -17.84 18.73 0.48
CA ALA A 256 -16.86 18.85 -0.60
C ALA A 256 -17.53 18.95 -1.98
N GLU A 257 -18.62 18.22 -2.20
CA GLU A 257 -19.40 18.30 -3.45
C GLU A 257 -20.11 19.65 -3.61
N GLU A 258 -20.66 20.20 -2.53
CA GLU A 258 -21.27 21.52 -2.52
C GLU A 258 -20.24 22.63 -2.79
N GLU A 259 -19.10 22.62 -2.11
CA GLU A 259 -18.01 23.57 -2.34
C GLU A 259 -17.52 23.52 -3.79
N ALA A 260 -17.34 22.31 -4.34
CA ALA A 260 -16.95 22.13 -5.74
C ALA A 260 -18.01 22.65 -6.73
N ARG A 261 -19.31 22.53 -6.40
CA ARG A 261 -20.40 23.09 -7.20
C ARG A 261 -20.32 24.63 -7.22
N LEU A 262 -20.21 25.25 -6.05
CA LEU A 262 -20.11 26.71 -5.93
C LEU A 262 -18.89 27.27 -6.69
N LEU A 263 -17.72 26.63 -6.56
CA LEU A 263 -16.50 27.03 -7.27
C LEU A 263 -16.66 26.95 -8.80
N ARG A 264 -17.41 25.95 -9.31
CA ARG A 264 -17.68 25.83 -10.75
C ARG A 264 -18.63 26.92 -11.25
N GLU A 265 -19.61 27.31 -10.44
CA GLU A 265 -20.52 28.41 -10.77
C GLU A 265 -19.78 29.75 -10.78
N GLU A 266 -18.92 30.00 -9.80
CA GLU A 266 -18.06 31.18 -9.74
C GLU A 266 -17.16 31.30 -10.98
N LYS A 267 -16.42 30.23 -11.31
CA LYS A 267 -15.59 30.19 -12.53
C LYS A 267 -16.38 30.41 -13.83
N ARG A 268 -17.62 29.94 -13.89
CA ARG A 268 -18.51 30.20 -15.04
C ARG A 268 -18.93 31.67 -15.11
N ARG A 269 -19.19 32.31 -13.96
CA ARG A 269 -19.53 33.73 -13.87
C ARG A 269 -18.35 34.62 -14.24
N GLU A 270 -17.14 34.31 -13.77
CA GLU A 270 -15.91 35.04 -14.13
C GLU A 270 -15.64 34.97 -15.63
N LYS A 271 -15.66 33.78 -16.23
CA LYS A 271 -15.49 33.60 -17.68
C LYS A 271 -16.52 34.34 -18.51
N ARG A 272 -17.74 34.51 -18.00
CA ARG A 272 -18.78 35.29 -18.67
C ARG A 272 -18.45 36.78 -18.64
N LYS A 273 -18.00 37.30 -17.49
CA LYS A 273 -17.56 38.70 -17.35
C LYS A 273 -16.37 39.02 -18.24
N GLU A 274 -15.38 38.13 -18.33
CA GLU A 274 -14.21 38.30 -19.21
C GLU A 274 -14.62 38.45 -20.69
N ARG A 275 -15.52 37.58 -21.16
CA ARG A 275 -16.04 37.65 -22.55
C ARG A 275 -16.84 38.92 -22.82
N GLU A 276 -17.58 39.41 -21.83
CA GLU A 276 -18.34 40.66 -21.94
C GLU A 276 -17.40 41.89 -21.95
N SER A 277 -16.22 41.81 -21.31
CA SER A 277 -15.21 42.88 -21.31
C SER A 277 -14.26 42.89 -22.52
N GLU A 278 -14.01 41.75 -23.17
CA GLU A 278 -13.17 41.66 -24.37
C GLU A 278 -13.93 42.00 -25.67
N GLY A 279 -15.26 41.99 -25.62
CA GLY A 279 -16.13 42.23 -26.78
C GLY A 279 -16.71 43.65 -26.88
N GLY A 280 -16.32 44.58 -26.01
CA GLY A 280 -16.77 45.98 -25.98
C GLY A 280 -15.61 46.95 -26.17
#